data_AF-A0A954R875-F1
#
_entry.id   AF-A0A954R875-F1
#
_cell.length_a   1.000
_cell.length_b   1.000
_cell.length_c   1.000
_cell.angle_alpha   90.00
_cell.angle_beta   90.00
_cell.angle_gamma   90.00
#
_symmetry.space_group_name_H-M   'P 1'
#
loop_
_entity.id
_entity.type
_entity.pdbx_description
1 polymer ?
#
loop_
_entity_poly.entity_id
_entity_poly.type
_entity_poly.pdbx_seq_one_letter_code
_entity_poly.pdbx_strand_id
1 'polypeptide(L)'
;MHLPVCICPEDTVSPNNFVEMGDEKYAMASYVGSFGPPDLDDTQEKREGLFSRNSPTRFADVLDGLSSTLACGERQNGPFRKGGVHGPQFSYETTWSGAIREITDPSDDHGHMVLFQSGHTPNSPYSDDRDVSAPHVGYANFLMSDGSVRLIVEEIDLAVYQSLSTISGGEVVSSDQ
;
A
#
# COMPACT_ATOMS: atom_id res chain seq x y z
N MET A 1 16.49 -3.88 21.62
CA MET A 1 15.31 -4.58 21.06
C MET A 1 15.26 -4.20 19.59
N HIS A 2 15.52 -5.14 18.69
CA HIS A 2 15.43 -4.91 17.24
C HIS A 2 13.98 -5.16 16.84
N LEU A 3 13.31 -4.20 16.22
CA LEU A 3 12.01 -4.49 15.64
C LEU A 3 12.26 -5.26 14.34
N PRO A 4 11.73 -6.48 14.19
CA PRO A 4 11.88 -7.22 12.95
C PRO A 4 11.19 -6.44 11.83
N VAL A 5 11.94 -6.21 10.76
CA VAL A 5 11.43 -5.54 9.56
C VAL A 5 10.83 -6.61 8.64
N CYS A 6 9.61 -6.40 8.18
CA CYS A 6 8.97 -7.28 7.21
C CYS A 6 9.48 -6.92 5.80
N ILE A 7 10.44 -7.69 5.30
CA ILE A 7 10.97 -7.62 3.94
C ILE A 7 10.47 -8.81 3.14
N CYS A 8 10.07 -8.58 1.88
CA CYS A 8 9.76 -9.65 0.94
C CYS A 8 11.04 -10.45 0.67
N PRO A 9 11.03 -11.80 0.71
CA PRO A 9 12.22 -12.60 0.41
C PRO A 9 12.83 -12.36 -0.98
N GLU A 10 12.04 -11.84 -1.92
CA GLU A 10 12.48 -11.46 -3.27
C GLU A 10 12.85 -9.97 -3.41
N ASP A 11 12.84 -9.19 -2.32
CA ASP A 11 13.34 -7.81 -2.33
C ASP A 11 14.87 -7.82 -2.54
N THR A 12 15.28 -7.45 -3.75
CA THR A 12 16.69 -7.30 -4.10
C THR A 12 17.26 -5.91 -3.83
N VAL A 13 16.40 -4.94 -3.47
CA VAL A 13 16.75 -3.52 -3.33
C VAL A 13 17.14 -3.17 -1.90
N SER A 14 16.59 -3.88 -0.91
CA SER A 14 16.87 -3.64 0.51
C SER A 14 17.67 -4.76 1.20
N PRO A 15 18.78 -5.28 0.62
CA PRO A 15 19.43 -6.51 1.10
C PRO A 15 19.99 -6.42 2.53
N ASN A 16 20.15 -5.20 3.06
CA ASN A 16 20.64 -4.93 4.41
C ASN A 16 19.56 -4.38 5.35
N ASN A 17 18.27 -4.52 5.01
CA ASN A 17 17.11 -3.95 5.74
C ASN A 17 17.09 -2.41 5.78
N PHE A 18 17.79 -1.75 4.85
CA PHE A 18 17.73 -0.32 4.63
C PHE A 18 17.95 -0.02 3.14
N VAL A 19 17.55 1.19 2.72
CA VAL A 19 18.02 1.81 1.47
C VAL A 19 18.63 3.17 1.78
N GLU A 20 19.47 3.64 0.87
CA GLU A 20 20.09 4.95 0.93
C GLU A 20 19.45 5.82 -0.16
N MET A 21 18.92 6.98 0.23
CA MET A 21 18.24 7.92 -0.68
C MET A 21 18.86 9.30 -0.44
N GLY A 22 19.61 9.81 -1.41
CA GLY A 22 20.43 10.99 -1.20
C GLY A 22 21.43 10.79 -0.05
N ASP A 23 21.36 11.67 0.94
CA ASP A 23 22.21 11.64 2.14
C ASP A 23 21.54 10.91 3.34
N GLU A 24 20.38 10.30 3.13
CA GLU A 24 19.54 9.70 4.17
C GLU A 24 19.53 8.17 4.09
N LYS A 25 19.34 7.52 5.24
CA LYS A 25 19.23 6.06 5.38
C LYS A 25 17.92 5.71 6.06
N TYR A 26 17.06 4.99 5.35
CA TYR A 26 15.74 4.61 5.84
C TYR A 26 15.67 3.13 6.16
N ALA A 27 15.05 2.79 7.29
CA ALA A 27 14.60 1.43 7.55
C ALA A 27 13.43 1.12 6.61
N MET A 28 13.61 0.12 5.75
CA MET A 28 12.62 -0.17 4.71
C MET A 28 11.56 -1.13 5.18
N ALA A 29 10.46 -1.23 4.45
CA ALA A 29 9.56 -2.37 4.51
C ALA A 29 9.23 -2.83 3.08
N SER A 30 8.67 -4.03 2.94
CA SER A 30 8.05 -4.46 1.68
C SER A 30 6.53 -4.50 1.76
N TYR A 31 5.93 -3.91 2.80
CA TYR A 31 4.49 -3.95 3.05
C TYR A 31 4.00 -2.60 3.55
N VAL A 32 2.91 -2.12 2.97
CA VAL A 32 2.27 -0.82 3.28
C VAL A 32 0.81 -1.03 3.64
N GLY A 33 0.26 -0.15 4.48
CA GLY A 33 -1.11 -0.23 4.98
C GLY A 33 -2.15 0.22 3.93
N SER A 34 -3.33 -0.38 3.95
CA SER A 34 -4.43 -0.06 3.04
C SER A 34 -5.10 1.27 3.41
N PHE A 35 -4.96 2.29 2.54
CA PHE A 35 -5.68 3.56 2.63
C PHE A 35 -7.07 3.53 2.00
N GLY A 36 -7.28 2.66 1.01
CA GLY A 36 -8.52 2.58 0.25
C GLY A 36 -8.56 3.48 -1.00
N PRO A 37 -9.70 3.51 -1.69
CA PRO A 37 -9.93 4.40 -2.84
C PRO A 37 -10.30 5.84 -2.41
N PRO A 38 -10.22 6.84 -3.31
CA PRO A 38 -9.71 6.78 -4.67
C PRO A 38 -8.27 7.29 -4.83
N ASP A 39 -7.89 8.33 -4.09
CA ASP A 39 -6.62 9.06 -4.23
C ASP A 39 -6.06 9.44 -2.84
N LEU A 40 -4.85 8.96 -2.54
CA LEU A 40 -4.15 9.22 -1.28
C LEU A 40 -3.71 10.68 -1.12
N ASP A 41 -3.39 11.37 -2.22
CA ASP A 41 -2.84 12.73 -2.17
C ASP A 41 -3.92 13.78 -1.93
N ASP A 42 -5.16 13.49 -2.32
CA ASP A 42 -6.29 14.38 -2.12
C ASP A 42 -6.55 14.64 -0.63
N THR A 43 -6.56 13.59 0.21
CA THR A 43 -6.84 13.71 1.65
C THR A 43 -6.33 12.51 2.43
N GLN A 44 -5.09 12.57 2.90
CA GLN A 44 -4.44 11.46 3.63
C GLN A 44 -5.12 11.10 4.98
N GLU A 45 -5.96 11.97 5.52
CA GLU A 45 -6.76 11.73 6.72
C GLU A 45 -8.08 10.99 6.43
N LYS A 46 -8.48 10.86 5.16
CA LYS A 46 -9.71 10.17 4.75
C LYS A 46 -9.67 8.71 5.21
N ARG A 47 -10.83 8.19 5.66
CA ARG A 47 -10.92 6.89 6.33
C ARG A 47 -11.79 5.90 5.55
N GLU A 48 -11.39 5.63 4.31
CA GLU A 48 -12.08 4.62 3.49
C GLU A 48 -11.50 3.22 3.71
N GLY A 49 -10.18 3.09 3.79
CA GLY A 49 -9.50 1.85 4.11
C GLY A 49 -9.22 1.65 5.60
N LEU A 50 -8.51 0.57 5.90
CA LEU A 50 -8.23 0.17 7.29
C LEU A 50 -7.34 1.20 8.00
N PHE A 51 -6.39 1.81 7.27
CA PHE A 51 -5.42 2.76 7.79
C PHE A 51 -5.56 4.12 7.10
N SER A 52 -5.37 5.20 7.86
CA SER A 52 -5.13 6.53 7.29
C SER A 52 -4.25 7.34 8.22
N ARG A 53 -3.85 8.55 7.81
CA ARG A 53 -2.94 9.37 8.60
C ARG A 53 -3.52 9.63 9.99
N ASN A 54 -2.78 9.21 11.03
CA ASN A 54 -3.08 9.44 12.44
C ASN A 54 -4.50 9.01 12.89
N SER A 55 -5.09 7.98 12.27
CA SER A 55 -6.46 7.55 12.56
C SER A 55 -6.52 6.24 13.38
N PRO A 56 -7.44 6.15 14.36
CA PRO A 56 -7.71 4.89 15.08
C PRO A 56 -8.87 4.13 14.42
N THR A 57 -8.59 3.00 13.76
CA THR A 57 -9.61 2.08 13.24
C THR A 57 -9.74 0.86 14.15
N ARG A 58 -10.97 0.55 14.59
CA ARG A 58 -11.27 -0.64 15.39
C ARG A 58 -11.87 -1.72 14.49
N PHE A 59 -11.77 -2.98 14.89
CA PHE A 59 -12.42 -4.07 14.15
C PHE A 59 -13.94 -3.91 14.00
N ALA A 60 -14.60 -3.29 14.98
CA ALA A 60 -16.03 -2.98 14.89
C ALA A 60 -16.38 -1.91 13.84
N ASP A 61 -15.39 -1.15 13.36
CA ASP A 61 -15.56 -0.15 12.31
C ASP A 61 -15.41 -0.78 10.91
N VAL A 62 -14.97 -2.04 10.80
CA VAL A 62 -14.81 -2.79 9.53
C VAL A 62 -16.11 -3.54 9.18
N LEU A 63 -17.04 -2.80 8.60
CA LEU A 63 -18.39 -3.25 8.27
C LEU A 63 -18.44 -4.17 7.05
N ASP A 64 -17.49 -4.06 6.13
CA ASP A 64 -17.39 -4.95 4.95
C ASP A 64 -16.86 -6.34 5.30
N GLY A 65 -16.40 -6.54 6.54
CA GLY A 65 -15.94 -7.81 7.08
C GLY A 65 -14.41 -7.94 7.08
N LEU A 66 -13.86 -8.43 8.19
CA LEU A 66 -12.40 -8.52 8.38
C LEU A 66 -11.70 -9.44 7.34
N SER A 67 -12.40 -10.48 6.89
CA SER A 67 -11.88 -11.42 5.87
C SER A 67 -12.01 -10.91 4.43
N SER A 68 -12.66 -9.77 4.23
CA SER A 68 -12.91 -9.12 2.92
C SER A 68 -12.26 -7.75 2.82
N THR A 69 -11.59 -7.27 3.87
CA THR A 69 -10.90 -5.97 3.86
C THR A 69 -9.38 -6.14 3.91
N LEU A 70 -8.67 -5.54 2.98
CA LEU A 70 -7.21 -5.48 2.93
C LEU A 70 -6.66 -4.66 4.10
N ALA A 71 -5.67 -5.22 4.79
CA ALA A 71 -4.89 -4.54 5.81
C ALA A 71 -3.57 -4.01 5.24
N CYS A 72 -2.77 -4.88 4.60
CA CYS A 72 -1.49 -4.49 4.02
C CYS A 72 -1.30 -5.12 2.63
N GLY A 73 -0.60 -4.42 1.74
CA GLY A 73 -0.19 -4.91 0.42
C GLY A 73 1.32 -4.86 0.24
N GLU A 74 1.85 -5.74 -0.61
CA GLU A 74 3.27 -5.75 -0.96
C GLU A 74 3.71 -4.54 -1.78
N ARG A 75 4.83 -3.93 -1.40
CA ARG A 75 5.49 -2.90 -2.20
C ARG A 75 7.00 -3.06 -2.16
N GLN A 76 7.58 -3.38 -3.32
CA GLN A 76 9.01 -3.37 -3.54
C GLN A 76 9.53 -1.94 -3.51
N ASN A 77 10.81 -1.76 -3.22
CA ASN A 77 11.47 -0.46 -3.28
C ASN A 77 12.18 -0.28 -4.62
N GLY A 78 12.52 0.97 -4.93
CA GLY A 78 13.24 1.30 -6.16
C GLY A 78 12.32 1.57 -7.34
N PRO A 79 12.84 1.48 -8.58
CA PRO A 79 12.19 2.09 -9.74
C PRO A 79 10.81 1.50 -10.01
N PHE A 80 9.89 2.34 -10.48
CA PHE A 80 8.57 1.89 -10.88
C PHE A 80 8.63 0.84 -12.00
N ARG A 81 7.62 -0.04 -12.00
CA ARG A 81 7.40 -0.95 -13.13
C ARG A 81 7.06 -0.08 -14.36
N LYS A 82 7.68 -0.36 -15.50
CA LYS A 82 7.53 0.47 -16.72
C LYS A 82 6.06 0.60 -17.12
N GLY A 83 5.60 1.81 -17.43
CA GLY A 83 4.37 1.99 -18.24
C GLY A 83 3.55 3.28 -18.06
N GLY A 84 3.83 4.13 -17.06
CA GLY A 84 3.02 5.31 -16.74
C GLY A 84 3.76 6.66 -16.75
N VAL A 85 2.99 7.76 -16.63
CA VAL A 85 3.51 9.09 -16.27
C VAL A 85 3.42 9.20 -14.75
N HIS A 86 4.55 9.11 -14.06
CA HIS A 86 4.58 8.90 -12.62
C HIS A 86 4.85 10.18 -11.82
N GLY A 87 4.19 11.29 -12.14
CA GLY A 87 4.41 12.55 -11.41
C GLY A 87 5.91 12.94 -11.34
N PRO A 88 6.37 13.62 -10.28
CA PRO A 88 7.79 13.87 -10.03
C PRO A 88 8.55 12.67 -9.45
N GLN A 89 7.86 11.65 -8.93
CA GLN A 89 8.47 10.45 -8.37
C GLN A 89 8.87 9.46 -9.47
N PHE A 90 9.86 8.61 -9.20
CA PHE A 90 10.29 7.57 -10.14
C PHE A 90 10.59 6.24 -9.45
N SER A 91 10.37 6.17 -8.14
CA SER A 91 10.70 5.02 -7.30
C SER A 91 9.70 4.86 -6.17
N TYR A 92 9.49 3.63 -5.74
CA TYR A 92 8.78 3.29 -4.52
C TYR A 92 9.70 3.48 -3.31
N GLU A 93 9.16 4.11 -2.27
CA GLU A 93 9.91 4.55 -1.10
C GLU A 93 9.20 4.05 0.17
N THR A 94 9.30 2.77 0.48
CA THR A 94 8.53 2.16 1.58
C THR A 94 9.27 2.20 2.90
N THR A 95 8.71 2.84 3.92
CA THR A 95 9.27 2.82 5.28
C THR A 95 8.28 2.29 6.30
N TRP A 96 8.76 1.82 7.44
CA TRP A 96 7.88 1.37 8.53
C TRP A 96 7.76 2.37 9.68
N SER A 97 8.76 3.25 9.85
CA SER A 97 8.79 4.20 10.98
C SER A 97 7.71 5.28 10.93
N GLY A 98 7.08 5.48 9.76
CA GLY A 98 6.04 6.49 9.57
C GLY A 98 6.35 7.43 8.40
N ALA A 99 5.36 8.27 8.10
CA ALA A 99 5.43 9.32 7.10
C ALA A 99 5.49 10.70 7.77
N ILE A 100 6.52 11.49 7.49
CA ILE A 100 6.65 12.85 7.98
C ILE A 100 6.09 13.79 6.91
N ARG A 101 5.08 14.59 7.26
CA ARG A 101 4.56 15.63 6.39
C ARG A 101 5.17 16.96 6.79
N GLU A 102 5.66 17.72 5.83
CA GLU A 102 6.06 19.11 6.02
C GLU A 102 4.84 19.93 6.49
N ILE A 103 5.00 20.67 7.60
CA ILE A 103 3.88 21.40 8.20
C ILE A 103 3.40 22.56 7.31
N THR A 104 4.30 23.10 6.50
CA THR A 104 4.05 24.24 5.61
C THR A 104 3.63 23.85 4.20
N ASP A 105 3.61 22.56 3.87
CA ASP A 105 3.21 22.05 2.57
C ASP A 105 2.01 21.08 2.70
N PRO A 106 0.77 21.57 2.56
CA PRO A 106 -0.40 20.71 2.59
C PRO A 106 -0.49 19.71 1.43
N SER A 107 0.26 19.92 0.35
CA SER A 107 0.34 19.00 -0.81
C SER A 107 1.40 17.92 -0.66
N ASP A 108 2.13 17.91 0.46
CA ASP A 108 3.09 16.87 0.76
C ASP A 108 2.40 15.48 0.80
N ASP A 109 2.86 14.62 -0.10
CA ASP A 109 2.31 13.31 -0.44
C ASP A 109 2.93 12.15 0.37
N HIS A 110 3.82 12.41 1.33
CA HIS A 110 4.62 11.36 2.00
C HIS A 110 3.79 10.30 2.75
N GLY A 111 2.47 10.45 2.87
CA GLY A 111 1.58 9.37 3.31
C GLY A 111 1.82 8.07 2.54
N HIS A 112 2.18 8.16 1.26
CA HIS A 112 2.49 7.00 0.42
C HIS A 112 3.68 6.19 0.97
N MET A 113 4.58 6.75 1.77
CA MET A 113 5.72 6.01 2.33
C MET A 113 5.29 4.79 3.16
N VAL A 114 4.08 4.83 3.73
CA VAL A 114 3.55 3.79 4.64
C VAL A 114 2.17 3.28 4.26
N LEU A 115 1.52 3.90 3.28
CA LEU A 115 0.16 3.58 2.82
C LEU A 115 0.14 3.25 1.33
N PHE A 116 -0.82 2.42 0.91
CA PHE A 116 -1.17 2.25 -0.49
C PHE A 116 -2.64 2.62 -0.76
N GLN A 117 -2.90 3.11 -1.96
CA GLN A 117 -4.22 3.30 -2.54
C GLN A 117 -4.57 2.16 -3.51
N SER A 118 -5.86 2.01 -3.79
CA SER A 118 -6.38 1.05 -4.77
C SER A 118 -6.78 1.74 -6.09
N GLY A 119 -5.98 2.72 -6.54
CA GLY A 119 -6.22 3.45 -7.79
C GLY A 119 -5.96 2.58 -9.03
N HIS A 120 -4.96 1.71 -8.94
CA HIS A 120 -4.63 0.71 -9.94
C HIS A 120 -4.60 -0.70 -9.34
N THR A 121 -4.78 -1.72 -10.19
CA THR A 121 -4.60 -3.12 -9.76
C THR A 121 -3.14 -3.37 -9.35
N PRO A 122 -2.87 -4.40 -8.52
CA PRO A 122 -1.51 -4.72 -8.11
C PRO A 122 -0.60 -4.88 -9.32
N ASN A 123 0.62 -4.35 -9.26
CA ASN A 123 1.62 -4.43 -10.33
C ASN A 123 1.24 -3.78 -11.67
N SER A 124 0.16 -3.00 -11.72
CA SER A 124 -0.27 -2.32 -12.94
C SER A 124 0.89 -1.56 -13.63
N PRO A 125 0.98 -1.56 -14.96
CA PRO A 125 1.96 -0.74 -15.68
C PRO A 125 1.72 0.76 -15.49
N TYR A 126 0.54 1.15 -15.01
CA TYR A 126 0.16 2.53 -14.70
C TYR A 126 0.35 2.90 -13.23
N SER A 127 0.84 1.97 -12.40
CA SER A 127 1.05 2.21 -10.97
C SER A 127 1.99 3.39 -10.71
N ASP A 128 1.72 4.15 -9.66
CA ASP A 128 2.61 5.18 -9.12
C ASP A 128 3.11 4.82 -7.71
N ASP A 129 3.79 5.73 -7.03
CA ASP A 129 4.35 5.57 -5.67
C ASP A 129 3.32 5.21 -4.60
N ARG A 130 2.03 5.42 -4.87
CA ARG A 130 0.94 5.16 -3.93
C ARG A 130 0.35 3.76 -4.10
N ASP A 131 0.73 3.02 -5.15
CA ASP A 131 0.13 1.72 -5.44
C ASP A 131 0.95 0.53 -4.89
N VAL A 132 0.32 -0.64 -4.91
CA VAL A 132 0.96 -1.94 -4.63
C VAL A 132 1.80 -2.37 -5.82
N SER A 133 3.01 -2.83 -5.52
CA SER A 133 3.97 -3.31 -6.53
C SER A 133 4.85 -4.38 -5.91
N ALA A 134 4.50 -5.65 -6.04
CA ALA A 134 5.32 -6.74 -5.58
C ALA A 134 6.55 -6.94 -6.50
N PRO A 135 7.57 -7.73 -6.12
CA PRO A 135 8.61 -8.17 -7.05
C PRO A 135 8.16 -9.34 -7.95
N HIS A 136 6.98 -9.91 -7.69
CA HIS A 136 6.47 -11.10 -8.37
C HIS A 136 5.80 -10.77 -9.71
N VAL A 137 5.82 -11.71 -10.65
CA VAL A 137 5.10 -11.58 -11.94
C VAL A 137 3.67 -12.11 -11.76
N GLY A 138 2.66 -11.34 -12.14
CA GLY A 138 1.27 -11.78 -12.16
C GLY A 138 0.50 -11.59 -10.86
N TYR A 139 1.14 -11.26 -9.74
CA TYR A 139 0.46 -11.14 -8.44
C TYR A 139 1.20 -10.31 -7.40
N ALA A 140 0.50 -10.00 -6.31
CA ALA A 140 1.05 -9.50 -5.05
C ALA A 140 0.40 -10.22 -3.86
N ASN A 141 1.13 -10.34 -2.75
CA ASN A 141 0.58 -10.83 -1.49
C ASN A 141 -0.06 -9.69 -0.70
N PHE A 142 -1.16 -10.03 -0.02
CA PHE A 142 -1.91 -9.12 0.83
C PHE A 142 -2.23 -9.76 2.16
N LEU A 143 -2.09 -8.97 3.22
CA LEU A 143 -2.64 -9.28 4.53
C LEU A 143 -4.08 -8.78 4.60
N MET A 144 -5.01 -9.66 4.97
CA MET A 144 -6.40 -9.32 5.26
C MET A 144 -6.55 -8.86 6.72
N SER A 145 -7.64 -8.14 7.02
CA SER A 145 -7.88 -7.59 8.37
C SER A 145 -8.16 -8.66 9.42
N ASP A 146 -8.49 -9.89 9.03
CA ASP A 146 -8.60 -11.06 9.92
C ASP A 146 -7.27 -11.78 10.18
N GLY A 147 -6.17 -11.31 9.57
CA GLY A 147 -4.83 -11.87 9.69
C GLY A 147 -4.52 -12.99 8.69
N SER A 148 -5.45 -13.36 7.81
CA SER A 148 -5.17 -14.26 6.69
C SER A 148 -4.34 -13.57 5.62
N VAL A 149 -3.56 -14.35 4.86
CA VAL A 149 -2.80 -13.84 3.70
C VAL A 149 -3.44 -14.37 2.43
N ARG A 150 -3.62 -13.49 1.44
CA ARG A 150 -4.14 -13.83 0.13
C ARG A 150 -3.20 -13.35 -0.96
N LEU A 151 -3.11 -14.15 -2.01
CA LEU A 151 -2.50 -13.75 -3.27
C LEU A 151 -3.60 -13.12 -4.13
N ILE A 152 -3.35 -11.92 -4.64
CA ILE A 152 -4.24 -11.23 -5.57
C ILE A 152 -3.48 -11.03 -6.88
N VAL A 153 -4.09 -11.46 -7.99
CA VAL A 153 -3.50 -11.39 -9.32
C VAL A 153 -3.59 -9.97 -9.90
N GLU A 154 -2.68 -9.61 -10.81
CA GLU A 154 -2.64 -8.28 -11.43
C GLU A 154 -3.84 -7.99 -12.34
N GLU A 155 -4.50 -9.05 -12.83
CA GLU A 155 -5.70 -8.99 -13.67
C GLU A 155 -7.03 -8.96 -12.90
N ILE A 156 -7.00 -8.83 -11.56
CA ILE A 156 -8.22 -8.66 -10.76
C ILE A 156 -9.07 -7.51 -11.31
N ASP A 157 -10.39 -7.66 -11.30
CA ASP A 157 -11.29 -6.56 -11.63
C ASP A 157 -11.04 -5.37 -10.68
N LEU A 158 -10.83 -4.18 -11.24
CA LEU A 158 -10.44 -3.00 -10.45
C LEU A 158 -11.53 -2.63 -9.43
N ALA A 159 -12.81 -2.81 -9.75
CA ALA A 159 -13.88 -2.51 -8.81
C ALA A 159 -13.84 -3.49 -7.64
N VAL A 160 -13.60 -4.78 -7.90
CA VAL A 160 -13.40 -5.77 -6.83
C VAL A 160 -12.20 -5.42 -5.96
N TYR A 161 -11.07 -5.04 -6.56
CA TYR A 161 -9.87 -4.64 -5.80
C TYR A 161 -10.12 -3.41 -4.92
N GLN A 162 -10.84 -2.41 -5.45
CA GLN A 162 -11.24 -1.22 -4.69
C GLN A 162 -12.18 -1.55 -3.53
N SER A 163 -13.16 -2.44 -3.74
CA SER A 163 -14.07 -2.91 -2.69
C SER A 163 -13.35 -3.72 -1.61
N LEU A 164 -12.29 -4.46 -1.95
CA LEU A 164 -11.46 -5.11 -0.94
C LEU A 164 -10.69 -4.08 -0.09
N SER A 165 -10.48 -2.86 -0.60
CA SER A 165 -9.70 -1.82 0.06
C SER A 165 -10.53 -0.88 0.93
N THR A 166 -11.84 -1.10 1.07
CA THR A 166 -12.77 -0.31 1.92
C THR A 166 -13.11 -1.04 3.23
N ILE A 167 -13.47 -0.25 4.26
CA ILE A 167 -13.99 -0.77 5.54
C ILE A 167 -15.52 -0.71 5.62
N SER A 168 -16.17 0.09 4.78
CA SER A 168 -17.63 0.29 4.78
C SER A 168 -18.21 0.69 3.41
N GLY A 169 -17.66 0.17 2.30
CA GLY A 169 -18.14 0.40 0.94
C GLY A 169 -19.47 -0.30 0.63
N GLY A 170 -19.81 -1.36 1.38
CA GLY A 170 -21.09 -2.07 1.26
C GLY A 170 -21.21 -2.91 -0.02
N GLU A 171 -20.10 -3.18 -0.71
CA GLU A 171 -20.10 -3.98 -1.92
C GLU A 171 -20.14 -5.49 -1.60
N VAL A 172 -20.87 -6.26 -2.40
CA VAL A 172 -20.86 -7.72 -2.29
C VAL A 172 -19.71 -8.26 -3.13
N VAL A 173 -18.58 -8.52 -2.50
CA VAL A 173 -17.46 -9.21 -3.14
C VAL A 173 -17.81 -10.70 -3.26
N SER A 174 -18.11 -11.16 -4.48
CA SER A 174 -18.36 -12.58 -4.76
C SER A 174 -17.03 -13.37 -4.69
N SER A 175 -17.06 -14.59 -4.17
CA SER A 175 -15.90 -15.47 -4.00
C SER A 175 -15.31 -16.05 -5.28
N ASP A 176 -15.93 -15.78 -6.43
CA ASP A 176 -15.71 -16.51 -7.68
C ASP A 176 -14.90 -15.68 -8.72
N GLN A 177 -14.07 -14.74 -8.26
CA GLN A 177 -13.23 -13.87 -9.10
C GLN A 177 -11.75 -14.09 -8.79
#